data_AF-A0A431NU79-F1
#
_entry.id   AF-A0A431NU79-F1
#
_cell.length_a   1.000
_cell.length_b   1.000
_cell.length_c   1.000
_cell.angle_alpha   90.00
_cell.angle_beta   90.00
_cell.angle_gamma   90.00
#
_symmetry.space_group_name_H-M   'P 1'
#
loop_
_entity.id
_entity.type
_entity.pdbx_description
1 polymer ?
#
loop_
_entity_poly.entity_id
_entity_poly.type
_entity_poly.pdbx_seq_one_letter_code
_entity_poly.pdbx_strand_id
1 'polypeptide(L)'
;MRWAYFLPVVASAVALALISGCSGAAGPTFFPGLKNPADEEKAEEKAPEPACKTTSSCAGVLKKLVAQKDRSWVGKPVAPEGYSDGTRLFAYRALRKKMTCPEIERAVDETASARSKLSGESNAAVRALMGKVNTELRAERLARCRHKPTG
;
A
#
# COMPACT_ATOMS: atom_id res chain seq x y z
N MET A 1 39.15 -38.19 13.33
CA MET A 1 39.97 -36.97 13.20
C MET A 1 39.35 -35.89 14.08
N ARG A 2 39.99 -35.61 15.23
CA ARG A 2 39.61 -34.52 16.15
C ARG A 2 40.30 -33.25 15.67
N TRP A 3 39.56 -32.23 15.26
CA TRP A 3 40.01 -30.84 15.35
C TRP A 3 38.89 -30.00 15.96
N ALA A 4 39.27 -29.26 16.98
CA ALA A 4 38.44 -28.50 17.89
C ALA A 4 38.55 -27.00 17.58
N TYR A 5 37.81 -26.22 18.37
CA TYR A 5 37.89 -24.77 18.61
C TYR A 5 36.91 -23.91 17.80
N PHE A 6 35.83 -23.40 18.43
CA PHE A 6 35.76 -22.20 19.31
C PHE A 6 36.03 -20.93 18.47
N LEU A 7 35.23 -19.85 18.41
CA LEU A 7 34.34 -19.19 19.37
C LEU A 7 33.40 -18.21 18.59
N PRO A 8 32.22 -17.86 19.12
CA PRO A 8 31.31 -16.87 18.54
C PRO A 8 31.71 -15.43 18.92
N VAL A 9 31.63 -14.48 17.98
CA VAL A 9 31.71 -13.04 18.29
C VAL A 9 30.30 -12.46 18.22
N VAL A 10 29.65 -12.39 19.38
CA VAL A 10 28.38 -11.69 19.57
C VAL A 10 28.72 -10.24 19.92
N ALA A 11 28.61 -9.34 18.95
CA ALA A 11 28.70 -7.90 19.19
C ALA A 11 27.27 -7.37 19.40
N SER A 12 26.91 -7.05 20.65
CA SER A 12 25.68 -6.34 20.99
C SER A 12 26.04 -5.17 21.89
N ALA A 13 26.17 -3.99 21.29
CA ALA A 13 26.21 -2.72 22.01
C ALA A 13 24.81 -2.09 21.90
N VAL A 14 23.99 -2.29 22.94
CA VAL A 14 22.71 -1.58 23.10
C VAL A 14 22.98 -0.34 23.93
N ALA A 15 23.15 0.80 23.26
CA ALA A 15 23.15 2.10 23.90
C ALA A 15 21.68 2.50 24.19
N LEU A 16 21.26 2.34 25.45
CA LEU A 16 19.98 2.84 25.95
C LEU A 16 20.06 4.36 26.12
N ALA A 17 19.48 5.09 25.17
CA ALA A 17 19.19 6.51 25.33
C ALA A 17 17.93 6.67 26.22
N LEU A 18 18.12 7.12 27.45
CA LEU A 18 17.05 7.56 28.34
C LEU A 18 16.59 8.95 27.89
N ILE A 19 15.47 9.03 27.16
CA ILE A 19 14.81 10.31 26.89
C ILE A 19 13.85 10.59 28.05
N SER A 20 14.33 11.42 28.98
CA SER A 20 13.54 12.12 29.98
C SER A 20 12.66 13.18 29.30
N GLY A 21 11.34 13.09 29.49
CA GLY A 21 10.38 14.08 29.00
C GLY A 21 9.02 13.95 29.68
N CYS A 22 8.95 14.26 30.97
CA CYS A 22 7.70 14.42 31.71
C CYS A 22 7.48 15.92 31.96
N SER A 23 6.53 16.53 31.25
CA SER A 23 5.98 17.86 31.57
C SER A 23 4.65 18.05 30.84
N GLY A 24 3.57 17.59 31.46
CA GLY A 24 2.20 17.97 31.11
C GLY A 24 1.60 18.69 32.31
N ALA A 25 1.70 20.01 32.33
CA ALA A 25 1.13 20.86 33.36
C ALA A 25 -0.41 20.80 33.30
N ALA A 26 -1.02 20.23 34.34
CA ALA A 26 -2.44 20.34 34.59
C ALA A 26 -2.74 21.74 35.16
N GLY A 27 -3.30 22.62 34.34
CA GLY A 27 -3.96 23.84 34.82
C GLY A 27 -5.48 23.61 34.90
N PRO A 28 -6.17 24.06 35.97
CA PRO A 28 -7.63 24.02 36.02
C PRO A 28 -8.19 25.30 35.41
N THR A 29 -8.76 25.22 34.21
CA THR A 29 -9.59 26.30 33.65
C THR A 29 -11.04 25.88 33.59
N PHE A 30 -11.78 26.53 34.48
CA PHE A 30 -13.21 26.56 34.66
C PHE A 30 -13.88 27.25 33.46
N PHE A 31 -14.55 26.50 32.59
CA PHE A 31 -15.45 27.04 31.55
C PHE A 31 -16.78 26.26 31.58
N PRO A 32 -17.89 26.86 32.02
CA PRO A 32 -19.20 26.28 31.83
C PRO A 32 -19.73 26.76 30.48
N GLY A 33 -19.95 25.82 29.55
CA GLY A 33 -20.75 26.08 28.36
C GLY A 33 -19.99 26.23 27.06
N LEU A 34 -19.36 25.14 26.60
CA LEU A 34 -19.27 24.83 25.18
C LEU A 34 -19.60 23.34 25.02
N LYS A 35 -20.68 23.10 24.28
CA LYS A 35 -21.14 21.78 23.87
C LYS A 35 -20.00 21.12 23.10
N ASN A 36 -19.37 20.09 23.66
CA ASN A 36 -18.30 19.34 23.01
C ASN A 36 -18.88 18.67 21.75
N PRO A 37 -18.34 18.88 20.53
CA PRO A 37 -18.43 17.90 19.48
C PRO A 37 -17.38 16.81 19.78
N ALA A 38 -17.62 16.05 20.85
CA ALA A 38 -16.84 14.87 21.19
C ALA A 38 -17.72 13.63 21.05
N ASP A 39 -18.38 13.54 19.90
CA ASP A 39 -18.79 12.27 19.29
C ASP A 39 -18.17 12.24 17.88
N GLU A 40 -16.88 12.56 17.77
CA GLU A 40 -16.08 11.97 16.70
C GLU A 40 -15.96 10.49 17.06
N GLU A 41 -16.92 9.74 16.53
CA GLU A 41 -16.87 8.30 16.36
C GLU A 41 -15.50 7.99 15.74
N LYS A 42 -14.55 7.65 16.62
CA LYS A 42 -13.29 7.02 16.24
C LYS A 42 -13.71 5.68 15.67
N ALA A 43 -14.07 5.69 14.40
CA ALA A 43 -14.26 4.51 13.59
C ALA A 43 -13.03 3.67 13.86
N GLU A 44 -13.24 2.56 14.57
CA GLU A 44 -12.25 1.52 14.73
C GLU A 44 -11.96 1.08 13.30
N GLU A 45 -10.91 1.64 12.70
CA GLU A 45 -10.44 1.34 11.36
C GLU A 45 -9.88 -0.09 11.43
N LYS A 46 -10.81 -1.03 11.41
CA LYS A 46 -10.59 -2.44 11.20
C LYS A 46 -9.66 -2.52 9.99
N ALA A 47 -8.53 -3.20 10.18
CA ALA A 47 -7.54 -3.39 9.13
C ALA A 47 -8.26 -3.68 7.80
N PRO A 48 -8.00 -2.90 6.75
CA PRO A 48 -8.82 -2.92 5.55
C PRO A 48 -8.87 -4.34 5.00
N GLU A 49 -10.05 -4.95 5.02
CA GLU A 49 -10.20 -6.33 4.55
C GLU A 49 -9.94 -6.40 3.04
N PRO A 50 -9.42 -7.54 2.52
CA PRO A 50 -9.35 -7.75 1.07
C PRO A 50 -10.74 -7.53 0.46
N ALA A 51 -10.79 -6.93 -0.75
CA ALA A 51 -12.04 -6.55 -1.39
C ALA A 51 -12.91 -7.77 -1.76
N CYS A 52 -12.33 -8.97 -1.74
CA CYS A 52 -12.99 -10.24 -2.00
C CYS A 52 -12.29 -11.42 -1.30
N LYS A 53 -13.02 -12.52 -1.05
CA LYS A 53 -12.50 -13.72 -0.34
C LYS A 53 -12.58 -15.01 -1.16
N THR A 54 -13.49 -15.09 -2.12
CA THR A 54 -13.69 -16.26 -2.99
C THR A 54 -13.43 -15.90 -4.44
N THR A 55 -13.04 -16.88 -5.26
CA THR A 55 -12.78 -16.68 -6.70
C THR A 55 -13.96 -16.00 -7.42
N SER A 56 -15.20 -16.39 -7.12
CA SER A 56 -16.41 -15.78 -7.70
C SER A 56 -16.56 -14.31 -7.29
N SER A 57 -16.38 -14.00 -6.00
CA SER A 57 -16.45 -12.61 -5.52
C SER A 57 -15.34 -11.74 -6.14
N CYS A 58 -14.12 -12.26 -6.28
CA CYS A 58 -13.01 -11.54 -6.90
C CYS A 58 -13.22 -11.31 -8.38
N ALA A 59 -13.78 -12.29 -9.11
CA ALA A 59 -14.17 -12.11 -10.51
C ALA A 59 -15.23 -11.00 -10.65
N GLY A 60 -16.17 -10.90 -9.70
CA GLY A 60 -17.15 -9.82 -9.63
C GLY A 60 -16.51 -8.43 -9.44
N VAL A 61 -15.57 -8.30 -8.50
CA VAL A 61 -14.82 -7.06 -8.27
C VAL A 61 -13.97 -6.70 -9.49
N LEU A 62 -13.28 -7.68 -10.09
CA LEU A 62 -12.50 -7.47 -11.31
C LEU A 62 -13.37 -6.93 -12.44
N LYS A 63 -14.54 -7.54 -12.67
CA LYS A 63 -15.49 -7.11 -13.70
C LYS A 63 -15.94 -5.67 -13.48
N LYS A 64 -16.20 -5.27 -12.22
CA LYS A 64 -16.55 -3.88 -11.88
C LYS A 64 -15.42 -2.91 -12.22
N LEU A 65 -14.19 -3.19 -11.81
CA LEU A 65 -13.02 -2.34 -12.08
C LEU A 65 -12.76 -2.18 -13.60
N VAL A 66 -12.91 -3.27 -14.36
CA VAL A 66 -12.71 -3.27 -15.82
C VAL A 66 -13.84 -2.54 -16.56
N ALA A 67 -15.07 -2.62 -16.05
CA ALA A 67 -16.24 -1.97 -16.66
C ALA A 67 -16.30 -0.45 -16.45
N GLN A 68 -15.62 0.08 -15.43
CA GLN A 68 -15.56 1.52 -15.14
C GLN A 68 -14.79 2.26 -16.25
N LYS A 69 -15.53 2.91 -17.17
CA LYS A 69 -14.96 3.58 -18.36
C LYS A 69 -14.07 4.76 -18.03
N ASP A 70 -14.44 5.51 -16.99
CA ASP A 70 -13.70 6.67 -16.46
C ASP A 70 -12.43 6.26 -15.69
N ARG A 71 -12.35 4.99 -15.27
CA ARG A 71 -11.23 4.42 -14.49
C ARG A 71 -10.86 5.29 -13.30
N SER A 72 -11.86 5.91 -12.66
CA SER A 72 -11.65 6.86 -11.55
C SER A 72 -10.99 6.24 -10.32
N TRP A 73 -10.86 4.91 -10.27
CA TRP A 73 -10.10 4.19 -9.26
C TRP A 73 -8.58 4.26 -9.47
N VAL A 74 -8.08 4.50 -10.68
CA VAL A 74 -6.65 4.49 -11.01
C VAL A 74 -5.93 5.65 -10.33
N GLY A 75 -4.87 5.36 -9.57
CA GLY A 75 -4.12 6.35 -8.82
C GLY A 75 -4.82 6.84 -7.55
N LYS A 76 -6.02 6.33 -7.23
CA LYS A 76 -6.60 6.54 -5.90
C LYS A 76 -5.88 5.66 -4.89
N PRO A 77 -5.34 6.23 -3.80
CA PRO A 77 -4.69 5.45 -2.77
C PRO A 77 -5.69 4.45 -2.17
N VAL A 78 -5.23 3.21 -2.02
CA VAL A 78 -5.88 2.17 -1.23
C VAL A 78 -4.85 1.62 -0.26
N ALA A 79 -5.32 1.11 0.86
CA ALA A 79 -4.44 0.45 1.82
C ALA A 79 -3.73 -0.76 1.17
N PRO A 80 -2.53 -1.17 1.66
CA PRO A 80 -1.78 -2.30 1.12
C PRO A 80 -2.63 -3.57 0.98
N GLU A 81 -3.50 -3.83 1.93
CA GLU A 81 -4.42 -4.98 1.97
C GLU A 81 -5.41 -4.97 0.79
N GLY A 82 -5.76 -3.80 0.26
CA GLY A 82 -6.58 -3.65 -0.95
C GLY A 82 -5.93 -4.21 -2.23
N TYR A 83 -4.66 -4.61 -2.18
CA TYR A 83 -3.99 -5.34 -3.25
C TYR A 83 -3.83 -6.83 -2.96
N SER A 84 -4.08 -7.28 -1.72
CA SER A 84 -3.76 -8.65 -1.28
C SER A 84 -4.55 -9.74 -2.02
N ASP A 85 -5.74 -9.41 -2.54
CA ASP A 85 -6.51 -10.34 -3.39
C ASP A 85 -6.08 -10.33 -4.88
N GLY A 86 -5.18 -9.42 -5.26
CA GLY A 86 -4.64 -9.29 -6.62
C GLY A 86 -5.60 -8.69 -7.65
N THR A 87 -6.87 -8.46 -7.32
CA THR A 87 -7.92 -8.06 -8.26
C THR A 87 -7.59 -6.74 -8.96
N ARG A 88 -7.11 -5.75 -8.20
CA ARG A 88 -6.69 -4.45 -8.73
C ARG A 88 -5.51 -4.57 -9.69
N LEU A 89 -4.57 -5.48 -9.42
CA LEU A 89 -3.43 -5.76 -10.30
C LEU A 89 -3.86 -6.41 -11.61
N PHE A 90 -4.81 -7.35 -11.55
CA PHE A 90 -5.41 -7.93 -12.75
C PHE A 90 -6.20 -6.90 -13.56
N ALA A 91 -6.90 -5.97 -12.91
CA ALA A 91 -7.57 -4.87 -13.60
C ALA A 91 -6.58 -3.98 -14.35
N TYR A 92 -5.44 -3.62 -13.74
CA TYR A 92 -4.37 -2.90 -14.44
C TYR A 92 -3.88 -3.67 -15.67
N ARG A 93 -3.57 -4.96 -15.51
CA ARG A 93 -3.11 -5.79 -16.63
C ARG A 93 -4.13 -5.90 -17.76
N ALA A 94 -5.42 -6.02 -17.44
CA ALA A 94 -6.50 -6.11 -18.42
C ALA A 94 -6.74 -4.78 -19.16
N LEU A 95 -6.58 -3.65 -18.47
CA LEU A 95 -6.84 -2.33 -19.02
C LEU A 95 -5.61 -1.64 -19.60
N ARG A 96 -4.39 -2.17 -19.41
CA ARG A 96 -3.15 -1.46 -19.74
C ARG A 96 -3.11 -0.86 -21.15
N LYS A 97 -3.66 -1.53 -22.16
CA LYS A 97 -3.70 -1.03 -23.55
C LYS A 97 -4.78 0.04 -23.81
N LYS A 98 -5.74 0.17 -22.90
CA LYS A 98 -6.89 1.11 -22.98
C LYS A 98 -6.72 2.33 -22.09
N MET A 99 -5.76 2.30 -21.16
CA MET A 99 -5.51 3.40 -20.23
C MET A 99 -4.93 4.62 -20.96
N THR A 100 -5.17 5.83 -20.48
CA THR A 100 -4.48 7.04 -20.96
C THR A 100 -3.04 7.09 -20.42
N CYS A 101 -2.16 7.91 -21.00
CA CYS A 101 -0.79 8.04 -20.48
C CYS A 101 -0.71 8.50 -19.02
N PRO A 102 -1.49 9.51 -18.57
CA PRO A 102 -1.54 9.88 -17.16
C PRO A 102 -2.08 8.77 -16.24
N GLU A 103 -2.95 7.90 -16.74
CA GLU A 103 -3.40 6.72 -15.99
C GLU A 103 -2.30 5.67 -15.87
N ILE A 104 -1.52 5.40 -16.93
CA ILE A 104 -0.40 4.46 -16.83
C ILE A 104 0.62 4.97 -15.83
N GLU A 105 0.97 6.25 -15.89
CA GLU A 105 1.96 6.85 -15.00
C GLU A 105 1.56 6.66 -13.54
N ARG A 106 0.33 7.05 -13.19
CA ARG A 106 -0.24 6.80 -11.86
C ARG A 106 -0.22 5.32 -11.47
N ALA A 107 -0.54 4.41 -12.39
CA ALA A 107 -0.50 2.98 -12.12
C ALA A 107 0.92 2.43 -11.90
N VAL A 108 1.93 2.96 -12.62
CA VAL A 108 3.34 2.63 -12.41
C VAL A 108 3.78 3.06 -11.02
N ASP A 109 3.42 4.29 -10.61
CA ASP A 109 3.83 4.83 -9.31
C ASP A 109 3.12 4.11 -8.16
N GLU A 110 1.83 3.83 -8.33
CA GLU A 110 1.03 3.09 -7.36
C GLU A 110 1.58 1.66 -7.15
N THR A 111 1.81 0.91 -8.24
CA THR A 111 2.31 -0.47 -8.13
C THR A 111 3.77 -0.54 -7.67
N ALA A 112 4.57 0.50 -7.90
CA ALA A 112 5.92 0.58 -7.34
C ALA A 112 5.90 0.84 -5.83
N SER A 113 5.07 1.79 -5.38
CA SER A 113 5.00 2.20 -3.97
C SER A 113 4.26 1.20 -3.08
N ALA A 114 3.25 0.49 -3.58
CA ALA A 114 2.51 -0.51 -2.81
C ALA A 114 3.32 -1.79 -2.56
N ARG A 115 4.28 -2.12 -3.42
CA ARG A 115 5.02 -3.40 -3.36
C ARG A 115 5.83 -3.56 -2.08
N SER A 116 6.44 -2.47 -1.60
CA SER A 116 7.23 -2.48 -0.35
C SER A 116 6.34 -2.47 0.89
N LYS A 117 5.08 -2.02 0.77
CA LYS A 117 4.12 -1.94 1.87
C LYS A 117 3.39 -3.26 2.11
N LEU A 118 3.31 -4.13 1.10
CA LEU A 118 2.84 -5.50 1.25
C LEU A 118 3.90 -6.36 1.93
N SER A 119 3.80 -6.55 3.24
CA SER A 119 4.73 -7.38 4.02
C SER A 119 4.20 -8.80 4.24
N GLY A 120 5.04 -9.69 4.77
CA GLY A 120 4.66 -11.06 5.10
C GLY A 120 4.80 -12.07 3.96
N GLU A 121 4.89 -13.35 4.34
CA GLU A 121 5.04 -14.48 3.42
C GLU A 121 3.76 -14.74 2.62
N SER A 122 2.59 -14.59 3.25
CA SER A 122 1.27 -14.71 2.61
C SER A 122 1.09 -13.79 1.40
N ASN A 123 1.78 -12.64 1.38
CA ASN A 123 1.74 -11.66 0.29
C ASN A 123 2.84 -11.85 -0.76
N ALA A 124 3.70 -12.88 -0.66
CA ALA A 124 4.82 -13.07 -1.59
C ALA A 124 4.37 -13.20 -3.04
N ALA A 125 3.30 -13.98 -3.30
CA ALA A 125 2.73 -14.15 -4.63
C ALA A 125 2.17 -12.82 -5.20
N VAL A 126 1.47 -12.05 -4.37
CA VAL A 126 0.91 -10.75 -4.74
C VAL A 126 2.02 -9.74 -5.03
N ARG A 127 3.08 -9.69 -4.22
CA ARG A 127 4.26 -8.86 -4.47
C ARG A 127 4.95 -9.21 -5.79
N ALA A 128 5.07 -10.50 -6.09
CA ALA A 128 5.63 -10.97 -7.37
C ALA A 128 4.73 -10.55 -8.55
N LEU A 129 3.41 -10.70 -8.41
CA LEU A 129 2.43 -10.24 -9.40
C LEU A 129 2.53 -8.73 -9.62
N MET A 130 2.59 -7.95 -8.54
CA MET A 130 2.70 -6.49 -8.58
C MET A 130 3.97 -6.06 -9.32
N GLY A 131 5.10 -6.74 -9.10
CA GLY A 131 6.32 -6.52 -9.87
C GLY A 131 6.14 -6.80 -11.37
N LYS A 132 5.50 -7.90 -11.75
CA LYS A 132 5.21 -8.22 -13.16
C LYS A 132 4.30 -7.17 -13.81
N VAL A 133 3.22 -6.78 -13.14
CA VAL A 133 2.29 -5.74 -13.62
C VAL A 133 3.00 -4.40 -13.76
N ASN A 134 3.87 -4.02 -12.82
CA ASN A 134 4.66 -2.80 -12.92
C ASN A 134 5.57 -2.80 -14.16
N THR A 135 6.27 -3.92 -14.42
CA THR A 135 7.08 -4.08 -15.64
C THR A 135 6.26 -3.94 -16.91
N GLU A 136 5.07 -4.57 -16.97
CA GLU A 136 4.16 -4.46 -18.11
C GLU A 136 3.65 -3.03 -18.32
N LEU A 137 3.30 -2.33 -17.24
CA LEU A 137 2.86 -0.93 -17.29
C LEU A 137 3.99 0.01 -17.74
N ARG A 138 5.23 -0.22 -17.28
CA ARG A 138 6.40 0.54 -17.73
C ARG A 138 6.69 0.31 -19.22
N ALA A 139 6.60 -0.94 -19.68
CA ALA A 139 6.76 -1.27 -21.09
C ALA A 139 5.68 -0.59 -21.94
N GLU A 140 4.43 -0.62 -21.49
CA GLU A 140 3.32 0.07 -22.13
C GLU A 140 3.56 1.60 -22.14
N ARG A 141 4.00 2.18 -21.03
CA ARG A 141 4.36 3.61 -20.95
C ARG A 141 5.43 3.97 -21.99
N LEU A 142 6.52 3.19 -22.06
CA LEU A 142 7.60 3.42 -23.03
C LEU A 142 7.12 3.30 -24.48
N ALA A 143 6.21 2.36 -24.76
CA ALA A 143 5.73 2.11 -26.11
C ALA A 143 4.86 3.23 -26.69
N ARG A 144 4.07 3.94 -25.86
CA ARG A 144 3.07 4.91 -26.35
C ARG A 144 3.08 6.29 -25.70
N CYS A 145 3.63 6.42 -24.50
CA CYS A 145 3.66 7.69 -23.78
C CYS A 145 4.97 8.41 -24.10
N ARG A 146 4.93 9.21 -25.17
CA ARG A 146 6.01 10.16 -25.45
C ARG A 146 6.18 11.04 -24.22
N HIS A 147 7.37 11.04 -23.64
CA HIS A 147 7.73 11.94 -22.55
C HIS A 147 7.58 13.36 -23.07
N LYS A 148 6.53 14.07 -22.68
CA LYS A 148 6.45 15.50 -22.91
C LYS A 148 7.23 16.11 -21.75
N PRO A 149 8.44 16.65 -21.95
CA PRO A 149 9.13 17.35 -20.86
C PRO A 149 8.19 18.47 -20.41
N THR A 150 7.82 18.45 -19.14
CA THR A 150 7.21 19.59 -18.47
C THR A 150 8.29 20.66 -18.41
N GLY A 151 8.25 21.57 -19.38
CA GLY A 151 9.04 22.80 -19.37
C GLY A 151 8.54 23.77 -18.31
#